data_AF-X0TPH6-F1
#
_entry.id   AF-X0TPH6-F1
#
_cell.length_a   1.000
_cell.length_b   1.000
_cell.length_c   1.000
_cell.angle_alpha   90.00
_cell.angle_beta   90.00
_cell.angle_gamma   90.00
#
_symmetry.space_group_name_H-M   'P 1'
#
loop_
_entity.id
_entity.type
_entity.pdbx_description
1 polymer ?
#
loop_
_entity_poly.entity_id
_entity_poly.type
_entity_poly.pdbx_seq_one_letter_code
_entity_poly.pdbx_strand_id
1 'polypeptide(L)' 'RMRESFEWFLGANRLGLPLYDFSTAGCRDGLEASGVNENQGAESTVSFLLALLAMLDLTGAGIDRDHAEVDRDE' A
#
# COMPACT_ATOMS: atom_id res chain seq x y z
N ARG A 1 2.87 -13.10 7.30
CA ARG A 1 2.57 -12.90 5.87
C ARG A 1 2.10 -11.48 5.54
N MET A 2 0.96 -10.97 6.01
CA MET A 2 0.51 -9.61 5.64
C MET A 2 1.54 -8.51 5.97
N ARG A 3 2.11 -8.53 7.19
CA ARG A 3 3.18 -7.60 7.60
C ARG A 3 4.41 -7.68 6.67
N GLU A 4 4.91 -8.89 6.42
CA GLU A 4 6.08 -9.12 5.56
C GLU A 4 5.82 -8.62 4.13
N SER A 5 4.62 -8.86 3.59
CA SER A 5 4.20 -8.34 2.29
C SER A 5 4.10 -6.82 2.27
N PHE A 6 3.64 -6.20 3.36
CA PHE A 6 3.59 -4.74 3.46
C PHE A 6 4.98 -4.12 3.58
N GLU A 7 5.86 -4.70 4.40
CA GLU A 7 7.25 -4.25 4.57
C GLU A 7 8.04 -4.32 3.25
N TRP A 8 7.66 -5.19 2.31
CA TRP A 8 8.27 -5.24 0.98
C TRP A 8 8.15 -3.91 0.22
N PHE A 9 7.00 -3.22 0.33
CA PHE A 9 6.82 -1.88 -0.24
C PHE A 9 7.71 -0.82 0.41
N LEU A 10 8.12 -1.05 1.66
CA LEU A 10 8.95 -0.15 2.46
C LEU A 10 10.45 -0.48 2.39
N GLY A 11 10.84 -1.48 1.60
CA GLY A 11 12.24 -1.84 1.36
C GLY A 11 12.68 -3.18 1.95
N ALA A 12 11.80 -3.95 2.60
CA ALA A 12 12.09 -5.34 2.99
C ALA A 12 12.03 -6.29 1.78
N ASN A 13 12.85 -5.99 0.79
CA ASN A 13 12.93 -6.68 -0.49
C ASN A 13 14.40 -6.91 -0.87
N ARG A 14 14.62 -7.64 -1.97
CA ARG A 14 15.97 -8.10 -2.36
C ARG A 14 16.98 -6.96 -2.59
N LEU A 15 16.53 -5.74 -2.86
CA LEU A 15 17.39 -4.58 -3.13
C LEU A 15 17.47 -3.61 -1.95
N GLY A 16 16.67 -3.78 -0.89
CA GLY A 16 16.63 -2.84 0.22
C GLY A 16 16.04 -1.48 -0.15
N LEU A 17 15.32 -1.37 -1.27
CA LEU A 17 14.82 -0.09 -1.82
C LEU A 17 13.31 0.03 -1.62
N PRO A 18 12.79 1.17 -1.10
CA PRO A 18 11.36 1.38 -0.98
C PRO A 18 10.71 1.54 -2.35
N LEU A 19 9.51 0.98 -2.52
CA LEU A 19 8.67 1.25 -3.68
C LEU A 19 7.72 2.42 -3.41
N TYR A 20 7.28 2.60 -2.16
CA TYR A 20 6.53 3.78 -1.79
C TYR A 20 7.45 5.00 -1.69
N ASP A 21 7.09 6.06 -2.39
CA ASP A 21 7.81 7.33 -2.41
C ASP A 21 7.06 8.34 -1.54
N PHE A 22 7.63 8.65 -0.37
CA PHE A 22 7.04 9.59 0.58
C PHE A 22 6.96 11.03 0.06
N SER A 23 7.74 11.39 -0.97
CA SER A 23 7.74 12.74 -1.52
C SER A 23 6.59 12.97 -2.51
N THR A 24 6.22 11.94 -3.26
CA THR A 24 5.13 11.99 -4.25
C THR A 24 3.83 11.38 -3.72
N ALA A 25 3.89 10.63 -2.61
CA ALA A 25 2.86 9.73 -2.13
C ALA A 25 2.44 8.64 -3.14
N GLY A 26 3.26 8.39 -4.16
CA GLY A 26 3.06 7.34 -5.15
C GLY A 26 3.76 6.03 -4.76
N CYS A 27 3.34 4.92 -5.36
CA CYS A 27 4.05 3.66 -5.27
C CYS A 27 4.56 3.26 -6.66
N ARG A 28 5.81 2.82 -6.69
CA ARG A 28 6.47 2.31 -7.88
C ARG A 28 5.92 0.93 -8.25
N ASP A 29 5.92 0.61 -9.53
CA ASP A 29 5.33 -0.64 -10.05
C ASP A 29 6.05 -1.91 -9.58
N GLY A 30 7.36 -1.82 -9.29
CA GLY A 30 8.12 -3.00 -8.93
C GLY A 30 9.63 -2.78 -8.84
N LEU A 31 10.35 -3.90 -8.71
CA LEU A 31 11.80 -3.95 -8.78
C LEU A 31 12.25 -4.45 -10.15
N GLU A 32 13.24 -3.79 -10.71
CA GLU A 32 14.04 -4.27 -11.83
C GLU A 32 15.27 -5.05 -11.32
N ALA A 33 16.17 -5.46 -12.22
CA ALA A 33 17.37 -6.23 -11.90
C ALA A 33 18.31 -5.50 -10.92
N SER A 34 18.41 -4.18 -11.00
CA SER A 34 19.35 -3.36 -10.22
C SER A 34 18.73 -2.10 -9.63
N GLY A 35 17.41 -1.94 -9.69
CA GLY A 35 16.74 -0.73 -9.21
C GLY A 35 15.25 -0.90 -9.05
N VAL A 36 14.58 0.22 -8.80
CA VAL A 36 13.11 0.32 -8.80
C VAL A 36 12.65 0.74 -10.19
N ASN A 37 11.46 0.30 -10.59
CA ASN A 37 10.79 0.88 -11.74
C ASN A 37 10.33 2.30 -11.36
N GLU A 38 10.68 3.31 -12.15
CA GLU A 38 10.33 4.71 -11.87
C GLU A 38 8.84 5.04 -12.11
N ASN A 39 8.10 4.17 -12.80
CA ASN A 39 6.67 4.33 -13.03
C ASN A 39 5.90 4.25 -11.71
N GLN A 40 5.10 5.28 -11.45
CA GLN A 40 4.23 5.38 -10.27
C GLN A 40 2.77 5.43 -10.71
N GLY A 41 2.30 4.32 -11.27
CA GLY A 41 0.94 4.20 -11.77
C GLY A 41 -0.14 4.25 -10.68
N ALA A 42 -1.39 4.39 -11.11
CA ALA A 42 -2.53 4.34 -10.20
C ALA A 42 -2.65 2.96 -9.52
N GLU A 43 -2.42 1.87 -10.25
CA GLU A 43 -2.60 0.50 -9.74
C GLU A 43 -1.64 0.16 -8.61
N SER A 44 -0.35 0.52 -8.76
CA SER A 44 0.68 0.31 -7.75
C SER A 44 0.43 1.17 -6.51
N THR A 45 0.02 2.43 -6.70
CA THR A 45 -0.37 3.32 -5.60
C THR A 45 -1.58 2.79 -4.83
N VAL A 46 -2.64 2.37 -5.52
CA VAL A 46 -3.82 1.75 -4.89
C VAL A 46 -3.45 0.46 -4.16
N SER A 47 -2.58 -0.37 -4.73
CA SER A 47 -2.11 -1.60 -4.09
C SER A 47 -1.41 -1.34 -2.76
N PHE A 48 -0.53 -0.32 -2.70
CA PHE A 48 0.10 0.09 -1.46
C PHE A 48 -0.92 0.58 -0.43
N LEU A 49 -1.85 1.45 -0.84
CA LEU A 49 -2.87 2.01 0.06
C LEU A 49 -3.79 0.92 0.63
N LEU A 50 -4.21 -0.05 -0.18
CA LEU A 50 -4.99 -1.19 0.28
C LEU A 50 -4.23 -2.04 1.31
N ALA A 51 -2.94 -2.27 1.07
CA ALA A 51 -2.09 -2.99 2.03
C ALA A 51 -1.92 -2.18 3.34
N LEU A 52 -1.76 -0.86 3.26
CA LEU A 52 -1.69 0.03 4.42
C LEU A 52 -3.00 -0.01 5.24
N LEU A 53 -4.15 0.11 4.57
CA LEU A 53 -5.46 0.02 5.22
C LEU A 53 -5.64 -1.32 5.94
N ALA A 54 -5.29 -2.43 5.29
CA ALA A 54 -5.36 -3.74 5.91
C ALA A 54 -4.44 -3.87 7.14
N MET A 55 -3.26 -3.23 7.12
CA MET A 55 -2.36 -3.17 8.28
C MET A 55 -2.92 -2.31 9.43
N LEU A 56 -3.56 -1.19 9.12
CA LEU A 56 -4.21 -0.33 10.12
C LEU A 56 -5.39 -1.03 10.79
N ASP A 57 -6.21 -1.73 10.00
CA ASP A 57 -7.31 -2.55 10.52
C ASP A 57 -6.80 -3.63 11.49
N LEU A 58 -5.73 -4.35 11.12
CA LEU A 58 -5.14 -5.40 11.97
C LEU A 58 -4.58 -4.86 13.28
N THR A 59 -4.08 -3.62 13.29
CA THR A 59 -3.50 -3.01 14.49
C THR A 59 -4.55 -2.40 15.41
N GLY A 60 -5.83 -2.42 15.03
CA GLY A 60 -6.89 -1.73 15.77
C GLY A 60 -6.71 -0.22 15.79
N ALA A 61 -5.82 0.31 14.94
CA ALA A 61 -5.60 1.74 14.77
C ALA A 61 -6.76 2.42 14.00
N GLY A 62 -7.69 1.60 13.49
CA GLY A 62 -9.09 1.94 13.19
C GLY A 62 -9.29 3.18 12.33
N ILE A 63 -9.53 2.98 11.02
CA ILE A 63 -10.41 3.91 10.30
C ILE A 63 -11.82 3.60 10.78
N ASP A 64 -12.44 4.56 11.46
CA ASP A 64 -13.80 4.45 11.95
C ASP A 64 -14.75 4.18 10.76
N ARG A 65 -15.38 3.00 10.74
CA ARG A 65 -16.21 2.54 9.60
C ARG A 65 -17.69 2.88 9.75
N ASP A 66 -18.01 3.85 10.59
CA ASP A 66 -19.39 4.21 10.96
C ASP A 66 -20.25 4.81 9.83
N HIS A 67 -19.79 4.85 8.57
CA HIS A 67 -20.53 5.45 7.44
C HIS A 67 -20.63 4.55 6.19
N ALA A 68 -21.07 3.30 6.35
CA ALA A 68 -21.42 2.43 5.23
C ALA A 68 -22.83 1.79 5.31
N GLU A 69 -23.76 2.38 6.08
CA GLU A 69 -25.19 2.17 5.85
C GLU A 69 -25.68 3.20 4.84
N VAL A 70 -25.54 2.87 3.55
CA VAL A 70 -26.36 3.50 2.51
C VAL A 70 -27.63 2.66 2.41
N ASP A 71 -28.75 3.29 2.77
CA ASP A 71 -30.11 2.78 2.61
C ASP A 71 -30.24 2.01 1.29
N ARG A 72 -30.47 0.70 1.41
CA ARG A 72 -31.13 -0.10 0.37
C ARG A 72 -32.60 -0.20 0.75
N ASP A 73 -33.32 0.90 0.57
CA ASP A 73 -34.77 0.90 0.47
C ASP A 73 -35.17 2.02 -0.49
N GLU A 74 -35.36 1.66 -1.76
CA GLU A 74 -36.49 2.01 -2.65
C GLU A 74 -36.26 1.45 -4.07
#